data_AF-A0A6I9U006-F1
#
_entry.id   AF-A0A6I9U006-F1
#
_cell.length_a   1.000
_cell.length_b   1.000
_cell.length_c   1.000
_cell.angle_alpha   90.00
_cell.angle_beta   90.00
_cell.angle_gamma   90.00
#
_symmetry.space_group_name_H-M   'P 1'
#
loop_
_entity.id
_entity.type
_entity.pdbx_description
1 polymer ?
#
loop_
_entity_poly.entity_id
_entity_poly.type
_entity_poly.pdbx_seq_one_letter_code
_entity_poly.pdbx_strand_id
1 'polypeptide(L)'
;MTWQADVEKKATSACQQNPLLPPLLLALLSTLRRVETLCQHCSDASFSRGKLLMQSDLDMAAGWLSKQINDLELLLRSGVLHQSTAIVLSRPNPSSSKEELTFFIKDLFTRLQIGGLEFKRKGLESLIQLLSDDDKSAALVAKEGNVGCLISLLDLNAHDSLRELAVHAVSLLVSSGDLPRKIVFEEGALGPLLRIIDYSSAPIKEKASIAVESITADPDKGKGLHSCGVHHC
;
A
#
# COMPACT_ATOMS: atom_id res chain seq x y z
N MET A 1 -17.87 22.54 30.22
CA MET A 1 -18.29 22.78 28.81
C MET A 1 -17.17 23.32 27.92
N THR A 2 -16.07 23.88 28.45
CA THR A 2 -14.98 24.49 27.66
C THR A 2 -13.90 23.51 27.16
N TRP A 3 -13.72 22.35 27.80
CA TRP A 3 -12.70 21.36 27.38
C TRP A 3 -13.05 20.59 26.10
N GLN A 4 -14.32 20.29 25.84
CA GLN A 4 -14.74 19.60 24.62
C GLN A 4 -14.58 20.48 23.37
N ALA A 5 -14.91 21.77 23.48
CA ALA A 5 -14.82 22.71 22.35
C ALA A 5 -13.37 23.00 21.91
N ASP A 6 -12.42 23.06 22.85
CA ASP A 6 -11.00 23.28 22.54
C ASP A 6 -10.32 22.02 21.94
N VAL A 7 -10.70 20.83 22.40
CA VAL A 7 -10.25 19.55 21.79
C VAL A 7 -10.81 19.41 20.38
N GLU A 8 -12.08 19.77 20.17
CA GLU A 8 -12.74 19.72 18.87
C GLU A 8 -12.16 20.75 17.88
N LYS A 9 -11.80 21.96 18.34
CA LYS A 9 -11.10 22.99 17.55
C LYS A 9 -9.67 22.61 17.17
N LYS A 10 -8.93 21.94 18.07
CA LYS A 10 -7.54 21.54 17.83
C LYS A 10 -7.47 20.25 17.00
N ALA A 11 -8.44 19.36 17.15
CA ALA A 11 -8.62 18.20 16.28
C ALA A 11 -9.04 18.63 14.87
N THR A 12 -9.91 19.63 14.72
CA THR A 12 -10.32 20.14 13.39
C THR A 12 -9.18 20.86 12.65
N SER A 13 -8.30 21.60 13.33
CA SER A 13 -7.15 22.25 12.67
C SER A 13 -6.09 21.25 12.19
N ALA A 14 -5.85 20.16 12.92
CA ALA A 14 -4.97 19.07 12.49
C ALA A 14 -5.62 18.19 11.40
N CYS A 15 -6.95 18.03 11.43
CA CYS A 15 -7.72 17.26 10.45
C CYS A 15 -7.81 17.96 9.08
N GLN A 16 -7.73 19.30 9.03
CA GLN A 16 -7.67 20.06 7.78
C GLN A 16 -6.33 19.93 7.04
N GLN A 17 -5.27 19.49 7.71
CA GLN A 17 -3.92 19.51 7.15
C GLN A 17 -3.55 18.20 6.43
N ASN A 18 -4.23 17.08 6.70
CA ASN A 18 -3.86 15.78 6.14
C ASN A 18 -5.07 15.11 5.48
N PRO A 19 -5.08 14.90 4.16
CA PRO A 19 -6.26 14.35 3.47
C PRO A 19 -6.53 12.86 3.78
N LEU A 20 -5.59 12.19 4.47
CA LEU A 20 -5.73 10.81 4.94
C LEU A 20 -6.41 10.69 6.32
N LEU A 21 -6.40 11.77 7.12
CA LEU A 21 -6.94 11.75 8.48
C LEU A 21 -8.49 11.76 8.52
N PRO A 22 -9.19 12.58 7.72
CA PRO A 22 -10.66 12.60 7.71
C PRO A 22 -11.30 11.25 7.39
N PRO A 23 -10.89 10.50 6.34
CA PRO A 23 -11.53 9.21 6.04
C PRO A 23 -11.29 8.17 7.13
N LEU A 24 -10.12 8.18 7.78
CA LEU A 24 -9.83 7.29 8.90
C LEU A 24 -10.64 7.62 10.16
N LEU A 25 -10.75 8.90 10.51
CA LEU A 25 -11.57 9.35 11.63
C LEU A 25 -13.06 9.03 11.43
N LEU A 26 -13.56 9.22 10.21
CA LEU A 26 -14.94 8.86 9.86
C LEU A 26 -15.17 7.34 9.91
N ALA A 27 -14.21 6.54 9.43
CA ALA A 27 -14.26 5.08 9.53
C ALA A 27 -14.24 4.64 11.00
N LEU A 28 -13.41 5.24 11.85
CA LEU A 28 -13.38 4.97 13.29
C LEU A 28 -14.72 5.34 13.95
N LEU A 29 -15.24 6.53 13.70
CA LEU A 29 -16.49 7.01 14.29
C LEU A 29 -17.70 6.14 13.88
N SER A 30 -17.76 5.73 12.61
CA SER A 30 -18.80 4.81 12.13
C SER A 30 -18.69 3.43 12.78
N THR A 31 -17.47 2.93 12.98
CA THR A 31 -17.23 1.65 13.68
C THR A 31 -17.63 1.74 15.14
N LEU A 32 -17.25 2.83 15.84
CA LEU A 32 -17.62 3.06 17.24
C LEU A 32 -19.14 3.17 17.44
N ARG A 33 -19.86 3.86 16.55
CA ARG A 33 -21.34 3.90 16.58
C ARG A 33 -21.97 2.52 16.40
N ARG A 34 -21.37 1.67 15.54
CA ARG A 34 -21.81 0.28 15.36
C ARG A 34 -21.57 -0.57 16.61
N VAL A 35 -20.41 -0.41 17.25
CA VAL A 35 -20.08 -1.08 18.52
C VAL A 35 -21.03 -0.61 19.64
N GLU A 36 -21.31 0.69 19.73
CA GLU A 36 -22.26 1.24 20.70
C GLU A 36 -23.67 0.65 20.49
N THR A 37 -24.12 0.58 19.24
CA THR A 37 -25.42 -0.05 18.90
C THR A 37 -25.43 -1.52 19.30
N LEU A 38 -24.34 -2.27 19.04
CA LEU A 38 -24.23 -3.67 19.47
C LEU A 38 -24.28 -3.77 21.00
N CYS A 39 -23.55 -2.94 21.75
CA CYS A 39 -23.56 -2.91 23.22
C CYS A 39 -24.95 -2.62 23.79
N GLN A 40 -25.73 -1.73 23.17
CA GLN A 40 -27.12 -1.46 23.57
C GLN A 40 -28.00 -2.71 23.40
N HIS A 41 -27.86 -3.41 22.27
CA HIS A 41 -28.56 -4.68 22.03
C HIS A 41 -28.09 -5.83 22.96
N CYS A 42 -26.83 -5.80 23.44
CA CYS A 42 -26.35 -6.73 24.46
C CYS A 42 -27.03 -6.52 25.82
N SER A 43 -27.41 -5.27 26.11
CA SER A 43 -27.92 -4.84 27.41
C SER A 43 -29.43 -4.96 27.52
N ASP A 44 -30.12 -5.13 26.38
CA ASP A 44 -31.56 -5.29 26.33
C ASP A 44 -31.96 -6.77 26.58
N ALA A 45 -32.54 -7.03 27.75
CA ALA A 45 -32.96 -8.36 28.17
C ALA A 45 -34.04 -9.00 27.28
N SER A 46 -34.65 -8.21 26.38
CA SER A 46 -35.69 -8.67 25.43
C SER A 46 -35.14 -9.07 24.05
N PHE A 47 -33.82 -8.96 23.83
CA PHE A 47 -33.20 -9.18 22.53
C PHE A 47 -33.00 -10.66 22.19
N SER A 48 -33.76 -11.17 21.22
CA SER A 48 -33.78 -12.58 20.78
C SER A 48 -32.84 -12.88 19.60
N ARG A 49 -31.86 -12.02 19.33
CA ARG A 49 -30.87 -12.29 18.27
C ARG A 49 -29.97 -13.44 18.72
N GLY A 50 -29.82 -14.46 17.87
CA GLY A 50 -29.08 -15.68 18.22
C GLY A 50 -27.67 -15.36 18.74
N LYS A 51 -27.29 -15.99 19.86
CA LYS A 51 -25.99 -15.75 20.54
C LYS A 51 -24.78 -15.85 19.61
N LEU A 52 -24.81 -16.79 18.66
CA LEU A 52 -23.75 -16.98 17.67
C LEU A 52 -23.65 -15.81 16.67
N LEU A 53 -24.78 -15.24 16.28
CA LEU A 53 -24.80 -14.10 15.36
C LEU A 53 -24.24 -12.86 16.04
N MET A 54 -24.63 -12.63 17.30
CA MET A 54 -24.11 -11.54 18.12
C MET A 54 -22.61 -11.68 18.41
N GLN A 55 -22.15 -12.91 18.67
CA GLN A 55 -20.73 -13.21 18.83
C GLN A 55 -19.96 -12.88 17.53
N SER A 56 -20.47 -13.32 16.38
CA SER A 56 -19.86 -12.99 15.08
C SER A 56 -19.86 -11.48 14.80
N ASP A 57 -20.94 -10.77 15.13
CA ASP A 57 -21.02 -9.31 14.99
C ASP A 57 -19.99 -8.58 15.87
N LEU A 58 -19.77 -9.07 17.10
CA LEU A 58 -18.74 -8.55 18.01
C LEU A 58 -17.32 -8.88 17.53
N ASP A 59 -17.07 -10.09 17.05
CA ASP A 59 -15.77 -10.51 16.51
C ASP A 59 -15.42 -9.68 15.25
N MET A 60 -16.39 -9.44 14.38
CA MET A 60 -16.23 -8.55 13.23
C MET A 60 -15.94 -7.11 13.66
N ALA A 61 -16.63 -6.60 14.70
CA ALA A 61 -16.41 -5.26 15.22
C ALA A 61 -15.03 -5.09 15.87
N ALA A 62 -14.57 -6.09 16.63
CA ALA A 62 -13.21 -6.13 17.15
C ALA A 62 -12.18 -6.12 16.00
N GLY A 63 -12.41 -6.92 14.95
CA GLY A 63 -11.56 -6.91 13.75
C GLY A 63 -11.48 -5.55 13.05
N TRP A 64 -12.61 -4.84 12.90
CA TRP A 64 -12.61 -3.49 12.33
C TRP A 64 -11.84 -2.49 13.20
N LEU A 65 -12.03 -2.52 14.53
CA LEU A 65 -11.30 -1.65 15.45
C LEU A 65 -9.80 -1.92 15.43
N SER A 66 -9.38 -3.19 15.48
CA SER A 66 -7.97 -3.56 15.36
C SER A 66 -7.36 -3.08 14.06
N LYS A 67 -8.10 -3.18 12.94
CA LYS A 67 -7.65 -2.62 11.65
C LYS A 67 -7.48 -1.11 11.72
N GLN A 68 -8.45 -0.37 12.25
CA GLN A 68 -8.35 1.09 12.37
C GLN A 68 -7.20 1.54 13.29
N ILE A 69 -6.93 0.80 14.36
CA ILE A 69 -5.79 1.04 15.25
C ILE A 69 -4.47 0.85 14.50
N ASN A 70 -4.34 -0.25 13.74
CA ASN A 70 -3.15 -0.50 12.92
C ASN A 70 -2.96 0.58 11.85
N ASP A 71 -4.03 1.01 11.19
CA ASP A 71 -3.99 2.10 10.19
C ASP A 71 -3.50 3.41 10.85
N LEU A 72 -4.00 3.75 12.04
CA LEU A 72 -3.54 4.93 12.79
C LEU A 72 -2.10 4.80 13.29
N GLU A 73 -1.70 3.63 13.77
CA GLU A 73 -0.33 3.37 14.21
C GLU A 73 0.66 3.49 13.04
N LEU A 74 0.33 2.92 11.88
CA LEU A 74 1.13 3.03 10.67
C LEU A 74 1.26 4.51 10.24
N LEU A 75 0.18 5.27 10.34
CA LEU A 75 0.16 6.69 10.03
C LEU A 75 1.02 7.51 10.99
N LEU A 76 1.02 7.18 12.29
CA LEU A 76 1.88 7.79 13.30
C LEU A 76 3.35 7.42 13.11
N ARG A 77 3.65 6.13 12.91
CA ARG A 77 5.01 5.59 12.76
C ARG A 77 5.70 6.10 11.49
N SER A 78 4.93 6.38 10.44
CA SER A 78 5.46 6.93 9.20
C SER A 78 5.75 8.43 9.25
N GLY A 79 5.32 9.15 10.30
CA GLY A 79 5.61 10.58 10.45
C GLY A 79 4.89 11.50 9.46
N VAL A 80 4.02 10.93 8.60
CA VAL A 80 3.29 11.61 7.51
C VAL A 80 2.44 12.79 8.01
N LEU A 81 1.97 12.72 9.26
CA LEU A 81 1.18 13.77 9.91
C LEU A 81 1.84 15.15 9.94
N HIS A 82 3.18 15.19 10.00
CA HIS A 82 3.91 16.43 10.24
C HIS A 82 4.46 17.06 8.96
N GLN A 83 4.50 16.32 7.84
CA GLN A 83 5.23 16.75 6.63
C GLN A 83 4.44 16.68 5.33
N SER A 84 3.36 15.90 5.24
CA SER A 84 2.82 15.50 3.93
C SER A 84 1.35 15.91 3.73
N THR A 85 1.10 17.21 3.73
CA THR A 85 -0.22 17.82 3.55
C THR A 85 -0.75 17.78 2.10
N ALA A 86 0.07 17.35 1.14
CA ALA A 86 -0.26 17.43 -0.28
C ALA A 86 -0.74 16.08 -0.86
N ILE A 87 -1.71 16.16 -1.77
CA ILE A 87 -2.11 15.08 -2.69
C ILE A 87 -0.97 14.76 -3.68
N VAL A 88 -0.09 15.74 -3.90
CA VAL A 88 1.14 15.63 -4.70
C VAL A 88 2.29 15.33 -3.74
N LEU A 89 2.97 14.20 -3.98
CA LEU A 89 4.15 13.82 -3.22
C LEU A 89 5.29 14.79 -3.51
N SER A 90 5.84 15.43 -2.49
CA SER A 90 7.03 16.28 -2.62
C SER A 90 8.21 15.37 -2.99
N ARG A 91 8.53 15.36 -4.29
CA ARG A 91 9.58 14.51 -4.85
C ARG A 91 10.93 14.88 -4.24
N PRO A 92 11.72 13.92 -3.74
CA PRO A 92 13.10 14.19 -3.37
C PRO A 92 13.86 14.61 -4.63
N ASN A 93 14.71 15.64 -4.53
CA ASN A 93 15.57 16.02 -5.64
C ASN A 93 16.52 14.85 -5.95
N PRO A 94 17.00 14.69 -7.19
CA PRO A 94 17.98 13.65 -7.52
C PRO A 94 19.33 13.81 -6.77
N SER A 95 19.52 14.91 -6.05
CA SER A 95 20.64 15.19 -5.14
C SER A 95 20.30 15.01 -3.65
N SER A 96 19.10 14.51 -3.32
CA SER A 96 18.62 14.34 -1.95
C SER A 96 19.39 13.27 -1.20
N SER A 97 19.45 13.41 0.13
CA SER A 97 20.13 12.45 0.99
C SER A 97 19.37 11.11 1.00
N LYS A 98 20.09 10.04 1.36
CA LYS A 98 19.51 8.71 1.48
C LYS A 98 18.36 8.70 2.49
N GLU A 99 18.45 9.52 3.53
CA GLU A 99 17.46 9.66 4.59
C GLU A 99 16.15 10.26 4.06
N GLU A 100 16.21 11.31 3.23
CA GLU A 100 15.04 11.90 2.59
C GLU A 100 14.33 10.90 1.67
N LEU A 101 15.10 10.15 0.87
CA LEU A 101 14.57 9.11 0.02
C LEU A 101 13.90 7.98 0.83
N THR A 102 14.51 7.57 1.95
CA THR A 102 13.91 6.53 2.82
C THR A 102 12.60 6.99 3.46
N PHE A 103 12.51 8.27 3.84
CA PHE A 103 11.28 8.86 4.36
C PHE A 103 10.20 8.91 3.27
N PHE A 104 10.57 9.34 2.07
CA PHE A 104 9.67 9.36 0.91
C PHE A 104 9.11 7.98 0.59
N ILE A 105 9.95 6.94 0.57
CA ILE A 105 9.53 5.55 0.36
C ILE A 105 8.53 5.14 1.45
N LYS A 106 8.82 5.43 2.73
CA LYS A 106 7.92 5.10 3.84
C LYS A 106 6.57 5.81 3.72
N ASP A 107 6.56 7.11 3.40
CA ASP A 107 5.35 7.89 3.14
C ASP A 107 4.53 7.32 1.98
N LEU A 108 5.22 6.88 0.92
CA LEU A 108 4.59 6.26 -0.24
C LEU A 108 3.86 4.97 0.15
N PHE A 109 4.56 4.06 0.84
CA PHE A 109 3.98 2.78 1.23
C PHE A 109 2.86 2.92 2.27
N THR A 110 2.89 3.93 3.13
CA THR A 110 1.77 4.17 4.04
C THR A 110 0.55 4.73 3.32
N ARG A 111 0.74 5.58 2.32
CA ARG A 111 -0.34 6.01 1.40
C ARG A 111 -0.88 4.84 0.58
N LEU A 112 -0.06 3.87 0.18
CA LEU A 112 -0.55 2.66 -0.52
C LEU A 112 -1.38 1.75 0.40
N GLN A 113 -1.01 1.65 1.68
CA GLN A 113 -1.71 0.81 2.66
C GLN A 113 -3.05 1.43 3.08
N ILE A 114 -3.01 2.69 3.51
CA ILE A 114 -4.14 3.39 4.15
C ILE A 114 -4.94 4.23 3.15
N GLY A 115 -4.28 4.75 2.11
CA GLY A 115 -4.87 5.73 1.22
C GLY A 115 -6.04 5.15 0.42
N GLY A 116 -6.99 6.05 0.09
CA GLY A 116 -8.06 5.74 -0.85
C GLY A 116 -7.54 5.47 -2.26
N LEU A 117 -8.42 5.05 -3.16
CA LEU A 117 -8.10 4.66 -4.55
C LEU A 117 -7.19 5.67 -5.27
N GLU A 118 -7.49 6.96 -5.16
CA GLU A 118 -6.69 8.04 -5.77
C GLU A 118 -5.27 8.15 -5.19
N PHE A 119 -5.12 7.94 -3.87
CA PHE A 119 -3.82 7.97 -3.20
C PHE A 119 -2.98 6.76 -3.58
N LYS A 120 -3.59 5.58 -3.70
CA LYS A 120 -2.92 4.37 -4.17
C LYS A 120 -2.42 4.53 -5.59
N ARG A 121 -3.25 5.10 -6.48
CA ARG A 121 -2.88 5.36 -7.88
C ARG A 121 -1.67 6.30 -7.97
N LYS A 122 -1.79 7.49 -7.38
CA LYS A 122 -0.70 8.49 -7.39
C LYS A 122 0.58 7.99 -6.71
N GLY A 123 0.41 7.20 -5.65
CA GLY A 123 1.53 6.56 -4.96
C GLY A 123 2.25 5.54 -5.86
N LEU A 124 1.50 4.70 -6.58
CA LEU A 124 2.09 3.75 -7.53
C LEU A 124 2.74 4.45 -8.72
N GLU A 125 2.13 5.50 -9.28
CA GLU A 125 2.73 6.30 -10.35
C GLU A 125 4.06 6.91 -9.90
N SER A 126 4.09 7.46 -8.69
CA SER A 126 5.32 8.03 -8.11
C SER A 126 6.37 6.95 -7.80
N LEU A 127 5.94 5.74 -7.42
CA LEU A 127 6.83 4.60 -7.23
C LEU A 127 7.48 4.18 -8.55
N ILE A 128 6.70 4.03 -9.61
CA ILE A 128 7.18 3.67 -10.95
C ILE A 128 8.20 4.71 -11.43
N GLN A 129 7.91 5.99 -11.25
CA GLN A 129 8.81 7.07 -11.62
C GLN A 129 10.13 7.01 -10.83
N LEU A 130 10.05 6.80 -9.51
CA LEU A 130 11.23 6.65 -8.66
C LEU A 130 12.12 5.48 -9.12
N LEU A 131 11.50 4.34 -9.40
CA LEU A 131 12.20 3.14 -9.89
C LEU A 131 12.79 3.32 -11.28
N SER A 132 12.24 4.23 -12.09
CA SER A 132 12.73 4.53 -13.45
C SER A 132 13.88 5.54 -13.44
N ASP A 133 13.98 6.38 -12.41
CA ASP A 133 14.98 7.44 -12.34
C ASP A 133 16.35 6.93 -11.84
N ASP A 134 16.38 5.98 -10.91
CA ASP A 134 17.62 5.49 -10.28
C ASP A 134 17.51 4.03 -9.80
N ASP A 135 18.41 3.16 -10.29
CA ASP A 135 18.46 1.75 -9.90
C ASP A 135 18.76 1.55 -8.41
N LYS A 136 19.48 2.49 -7.77
CA LYS A 136 19.78 2.41 -6.32
C LYS A 136 18.55 2.67 -5.47
N SER A 137 17.57 3.43 -5.98
CA SER A 137 16.30 3.65 -5.32
C SER A 137 15.51 2.35 -5.16
N ALA A 138 15.61 1.43 -6.12
CA ALA A 138 14.90 0.16 -6.09
C ALA A 138 15.39 -0.78 -4.98
N ALA A 139 16.71 -0.79 -4.71
CA ALA A 139 17.26 -1.51 -3.57
C ALA A 139 16.78 -0.94 -2.23
N LEU A 140 16.60 0.40 -2.14
CA LEU A 140 16.04 1.04 -0.97
C LEU A 140 14.54 0.78 -0.82
N VAL A 141 13.80 0.80 -1.92
CA VAL A 141 12.37 0.44 -1.95
C VAL A 141 12.16 -0.97 -1.46
N ALA A 142 12.97 -1.94 -1.89
CA ALA A 142 12.81 -3.31 -1.44
C ALA A 142 13.17 -3.50 0.04
N LYS A 143 14.13 -2.71 0.56
CA LYS A 143 14.56 -2.80 1.96
C LYS A 143 13.63 -2.08 2.93
N GLU A 144 13.19 -0.87 2.58
CA GLU A 144 12.42 0.02 3.46
C GLU A 144 10.92 0.03 3.13
N GLY A 145 10.56 -0.37 1.92
CA GLY A 145 9.18 -0.45 1.45
C GLY A 145 8.51 -1.76 1.83
N ASN A 146 7.18 -1.71 1.97
CA ASN A 146 6.37 -2.87 2.25
C ASN A 146 6.01 -3.59 0.93
N VAL A 147 6.90 -4.48 0.47
CA VAL A 147 6.70 -5.26 -0.76
C VAL A 147 5.46 -6.15 -0.68
N GLY A 148 5.12 -6.68 0.50
CA GLY A 148 3.88 -7.42 0.73
C GLY A 148 2.62 -6.59 0.44
N CYS A 149 2.64 -5.28 0.76
CA CYS A 149 1.55 -4.37 0.35
C CYS A 149 1.49 -4.20 -1.17
N LEU A 150 2.62 -4.19 -1.87
CA LEU A 150 2.63 -4.10 -3.32
C LEU A 150 2.05 -5.38 -3.96
N ILE A 151 2.37 -6.54 -3.39
CA ILE A 151 1.85 -7.84 -3.86
C ILE A 151 0.37 -7.99 -3.54
N SER A 152 -0.12 -7.47 -2.42
CA SER A 152 -1.57 -7.49 -2.13
C SER A 152 -2.39 -6.65 -3.11
N LEU A 153 -1.78 -5.62 -3.73
CA LEU A 153 -2.40 -4.85 -4.81
C LEU A 153 -2.43 -5.58 -6.16
N LEU A 154 -1.72 -6.71 -6.30
CA LEU A 154 -1.80 -7.61 -7.45
C LEU A 154 -3.02 -8.54 -7.39
N ASP A 155 -3.69 -8.64 -6.23
CA ASP A 155 -4.84 -9.53 -6.09
C ASP A 155 -6.00 -9.09 -7.01
N LEU A 156 -6.79 -10.06 -7.49
CA LEU A 156 -7.88 -9.86 -8.44
C LEU A 156 -9.01 -8.98 -7.88
N ASN A 157 -9.07 -8.84 -6.55
CA ASN A 157 -10.01 -7.98 -5.86
C ASN A 157 -9.63 -6.48 -5.93
N ALA A 158 -8.42 -6.16 -6.40
CA ALA A 158 -7.99 -4.78 -6.60
C ALA A 158 -8.58 -4.18 -7.90
N HIS A 159 -8.74 -2.86 -7.93
CA HIS A 159 -9.16 -2.16 -9.14
C HIS A 159 -8.17 -2.40 -10.29
N ASP A 160 -8.69 -2.66 -11.50
CA ASP A 160 -7.88 -2.93 -12.70
C ASP A 160 -6.76 -1.91 -12.91
N SER A 161 -7.06 -0.61 -12.76
CA SER A 161 -6.05 0.45 -12.91
C SER A 161 -4.93 0.38 -11.88
N LEU A 162 -5.22 -0.04 -10.64
CA LEU A 162 -4.20 -0.18 -9.59
C LEU A 162 -3.35 -1.42 -9.84
N ARG A 163 -3.97 -2.50 -10.32
CA ARG A 163 -3.29 -3.74 -10.66
C ARG A 163 -2.28 -3.53 -11.78
N GLU A 164 -2.66 -2.81 -12.83
CA GLU A 164 -1.75 -2.45 -13.93
C GLU A 164 -0.49 -1.73 -13.44
N LEU A 165 -0.68 -0.71 -12.61
CA LEU A 165 0.42 0.05 -12.03
C LEU A 165 1.26 -0.78 -11.05
N ALA A 166 0.63 -1.65 -10.26
CA ALA A 166 1.33 -2.54 -9.35
C ALA A 166 2.21 -3.56 -10.10
N VAL A 167 1.69 -4.17 -11.18
CA VAL A 167 2.48 -5.07 -12.05
C VAL A 167 3.66 -4.34 -12.67
N HIS A 168 3.45 -3.10 -13.13
CA HIS A 168 4.52 -2.28 -13.69
C HIS A 168 5.61 -1.99 -12.63
N ALA A 169 5.23 -1.54 -11.44
CA ALA A 169 6.16 -1.27 -10.35
C ALA A 169 6.96 -2.52 -9.95
N VAL A 170 6.30 -3.69 -9.86
CA VAL A 170 6.96 -4.96 -9.56
C VAL A 170 7.95 -5.34 -10.67
N SER A 171 7.56 -5.19 -11.94
CA SER A 171 8.43 -5.47 -13.09
C SER A 171 9.71 -4.63 -13.06
N LEU A 172 9.62 -3.35 -12.72
CA LEU A 172 10.78 -2.49 -12.56
C LEU A 172 11.65 -2.90 -11.36
N LEU A 173 11.02 -3.19 -10.22
CA LEU A 173 11.72 -3.64 -9.01
C LEU A 173 12.55 -4.90 -9.24
N VAL A 174 12.00 -5.92 -9.89
CA VAL A 174 12.74 -7.18 -10.09
C VAL A 174 13.82 -7.07 -11.17
N SER A 175 13.68 -6.09 -12.07
CA SER A 175 14.64 -5.84 -13.15
C SER A 175 15.85 -5.01 -12.68
N SER A 176 15.72 -4.27 -11.59
CA SER A 176 16.78 -3.38 -11.10
C SER A 176 17.92 -4.08 -10.33
N GLY A 177 17.73 -5.32 -9.88
CA GLY A 177 18.79 -6.08 -9.22
C GLY A 177 18.38 -7.33 -8.45
N ASP A 178 19.35 -8.03 -7.87
CA ASP A 178 19.13 -9.32 -7.20
C ASP A 178 18.45 -9.20 -5.83
N LEU A 179 18.77 -8.14 -5.07
CA LEU A 179 18.15 -7.86 -3.77
C LEU A 179 16.62 -7.70 -3.86
N PRO A 180 16.07 -6.78 -4.69
CA PRO A 180 14.63 -6.63 -4.83
C PRO A 180 13.97 -7.89 -5.39
N ARG A 181 14.61 -8.58 -6.34
CA ARG A 181 14.14 -9.87 -6.88
C ARG A 181 13.93 -10.91 -5.79
N LYS A 182 14.91 -11.08 -4.90
CA LYS A 182 14.83 -12.04 -3.79
C LYS A 182 13.68 -11.70 -2.83
N ILE A 183 13.52 -10.43 -2.47
CA ILE A 183 12.47 -9.99 -1.56
C ILE A 183 11.08 -10.20 -2.18
N VAL A 184 10.91 -9.84 -3.45
CA VAL A 184 9.64 -10.07 -4.18
C VAL A 184 9.30 -11.57 -4.28
N PHE A 185 10.31 -12.42 -4.43
CA PHE A 185 10.14 -13.88 -4.40
C PHE A 185 9.73 -14.40 -3.01
N GLU A 186 10.42 -13.95 -1.95
CA GLU A 186 10.14 -14.35 -0.56
C GLU A 186 8.73 -13.93 -0.11
N GLU A 187 8.24 -12.77 -0.57
CA GLU A 187 6.89 -12.29 -0.31
C GLU A 187 5.81 -13.00 -1.17
N GLY A 188 6.19 -13.91 -2.05
CA GLY A 188 5.26 -14.78 -2.78
C GLY A 188 4.59 -14.16 -4.00
N ALA A 189 5.24 -13.21 -4.69
CA ALA A 189 4.67 -12.54 -5.86
C ALA A 189 4.34 -13.46 -7.05
N LEU A 190 4.98 -14.63 -7.15
CA LEU A 190 4.79 -15.55 -8.28
C LEU A 190 3.34 -16.01 -8.46
N GLY A 191 2.63 -16.32 -7.36
CA GLY A 191 1.25 -16.78 -7.42
C GLY A 191 0.31 -15.75 -8.06
N PRO A 192 0.26 -14.51 -7.52
CA PRO A 192 -0.50 -13.41 -8.12
C PRO A 192 -0.08 -13.11 -9.56
N LEU A 193 1.21 -13.06 -9.87
CA LEU A 193 1.71 -12.76 -11.22
C LEU A 193 1.28 -13.81 -12.26
N LEU A 194 1.38 -15.10 -11.94
CA LEU A 194 0.92 -16.18 -12.83
C LEU A 194 -0.58 -16.09 -13.10
N ARG A 195 -1.39 -15.82 -12.08
CA ARG A 195 -2.83 -15.60 -12.26
C ARG A 195 -3.12 -14.40 -13.16
N ILE A 196 -2.37 -13.32 -13.01
CA ILE A 196 -2.52 -12.15 -13.90
C ILE A 196 -2.21 -12.54 -15.34
N ILE A 197 -1.17 -13.33 -15.61
CA ILE A 197 -0.82 -13.78 -16.97
C ILE A 197 -1.95 -14.58 -17.63
N ASP A 198 -2.71 -15.34 -16.84
CA ASP A 198 -3.84 -16.14 -17.33
C ASP A 198 -5.08 -15.31 -17.67
N TYR A 199 -5.37 -14.24 -16.91
CA TYR A 199 -6.63 -13.49 -17.01
C TYR A 199 -6.50 -12.04 -17.53
N SER A 200 -5.29 -11.53 -17.76
CA SER A 200 -5.06 -10.12 -18.12
C SER A 200 -4.90 -9.86 -19.62
N SER A 201 -5.02 -8.59 -19.99
CA SER A 201 -4.80 -8.09 -21.34
C SER A 201 -3.32 -8.11 -21.73
N ALA A 202 -3.04 -8.09 -23.04
CA ALA A 202 -1.67 -8.16 -23.60
C ALA A 202 -0.61 -7.27 -22.91
N PRO A 203 -0.83 -5.96 -22.64
CA PRO A 203 0.21 -5.12 -22.05
C PRO A 203 0.56 -5.49 -20.60
N ILE A 204 -0.42 -5.93 -19.81
CA ILE A 204 -0.21 -6.36 -18.42
C ILE A 204 0.50 -7.71 -18.41
N LYS A 205 0.07 -8.61 -19.30
CA LYS A 205 0.63 -9.94 -19.46
C LYS A 205 2.11 -9.90 -19.80
N GLU A 206 2.52 -9.00 -20.69
CA GLU A 206 3.94 -8.80 -21.04
C GLU A 206 4.74 -8.39 -19.80
N LYS A 207 4.29 -7.37 -19.05
CA LYS A 207 4.96 -6.90 -17.84
C LYS A 207 5.01 -7.97 -16.74
N ALA A 208 3.95 -8.75 -16.59
CA ALA A 208 3.91 -9.86 -15.65
C ALA A 208 4.86 -11.00 -16.08
N SER A 209 4.96 -11.32 -17.37
CA SER A 209 5.93 -12.29 -17.90
C SER A 209 7.36 -11.86 -17.62
N ILE A 210 7.70 -10.60 -17.93
CA ILE A 210 9.01 -10.02 -17.63
C ILE A 210 9.31 -10.11 -16.14
N ALA A 211 8.33 -9.83 -15.27
CA ALA A 211 8.53 -9.93 -13.84
C ALA A 211 8.81 -11.38 -13.40
N VAL A 212 8.05 -12.35 -13.91
CA VAL A 212 8.25 -13.78 -13.60
C VAL A 212 9.58 -14.30 -14.15
N GLU A 213 9.94 -13.93 -15.38
CA GLU A 213 11.23 -14.27 -15.99
C GLU A 213 12.39 -13.69 -15.19
N SER A 214 12.32 -12.42 -14.78
CA SER A 214 13.33 -11.81 -13.92
C SER A 214 13.41 -12.50 -12.57
N ILE A 215 12.30 -12.87 -11.94
CA ILE A 215 12.30 -13.61 -10.65
C ILE A 215 12.91 -15.01 -10.79
N THR A 216 12.62 -15.70 -11.89
CA THR A 216 13.09 -17.07 -12.17
C THR A 216 14.47 -17.12 -12.82
N ALA A 217 14.97 -15.97 -13.31
CA ALA A 217 16.30 -15.86 -13.87
C ALA A 217 17.34 -16.11 -12.77
N ASP A 218 18.13 -17.16 -12.99
CA ASP A 218 19.23 -17.56 -12.14
C ASP A 218 20.27 -16.42 -12.04
N PRO A 219 20.75 -16.06 -10.83
CA PRO A 219 21.81 -15.05 -10.66
C PRO A 219 23.12 -15.43 -11.38
N ASP A 220 23.33 -16.70 -11.74
CA ASP A 220 24.52 -17.17 -12.47
C ASP A 220 24.42 -16.90 -13.99
N LYS A 221 23.21 -16.70 -14.54
CA LYS A 221 23.04 -16.43 -15.98
C LYS A 221 23.13 -14.95 -16.38
N GLY A 222 23.45 -14.07 -15.43
CA GLY A 222 23.55 -12.61 -15.61
C GLY A 222 24.83 -12.06 -16.24
N LYS A 223 25.74 -12.91 -16.76
CA LYS A 223 26.93 -12.47 -17.53
C LYS A 223 26.98 -13.03 -18.96
N GLY A 224 25.83 -13.21 -19.60
CA GLY A 224 25.76 -13.75 -20.96
C GLY A 224 24.90 -13.00 -21.98
N LEU A 225 23.95 -12.15 -21.56
CA LEU A 225 22.97 -11.54 -22.48
C LEU A 225 23.02 -10.01 -22.48
N HIS A 226 24.20 -9.46 -22.78
CA HIS A 226 24.36 -8.10 -23.32
C HIS A 226 25.17 -8.13 -24.63
N SER A 227 24.95 -9.15 -25.48
CA SER A 227 25.58 -9.26 -26.82
C SER A 227 24.66 -9.63 -27.99
N CYS A 228 23.33 -9.58 -27.82
CA CYS A 228 22.42 -9.43 -28.96
C CYS A 228 21.68 -8.10 -28.74
N GLY A 229 22.15 -6.97 -29.26
CA GLY A 229 22.51 -6.78 -30.66
C GLY A 229 21.24 -6.55 -31.44
N VAL A 230 20.71 -5.33 -31.30
CA VAL A 230 19.86 -4.64 -32.28
C VAL A 230 20.23 -5.08 -33.70
N HIS A 231 19.33 -5.75 -34.42
CA HIS A 231 19.26 -5.71 -35.88
C HIS A 231 17.92 -6.29 -36.38
N HIS A 232 17.08 -5.39 -36.92
CA HIS A 232 16.12 -5.58 -38.02
C HIS A 232 15.09 -6.73 -37.94
N CYS A 233 13.81 -6.38 -37.74
CA CYS A 233 12.80 -6.12 -38.80
C CYS A 233 11.46 -5.74 -38.17
#